data_AF-A0AA45W2V7-F1
#
_entry.id   AF-A0AA45W2V7-F1
#
_cell.length_a   1.000
_cell.length_b   1.000
_cell.length_c   1.000
_cell.angle_alpha   90.00
_cell.angle_beta   90.00
_cell.angle_gamma   90.00
#
_symmetry.space_group_name_H-M   'P 1'
#
loop_
_entity.id
_entity.type
_entity.pdbx_description
1 polymer ?
#
loop_
_entity_poly.entity_id
_entity_poly.type
_entity_poly.pdbx_seq_one_letter_code
_entity_poly.pdbx_strand_id
1 'polypeptide(L)'
;MRGWLVISVLALASCGEHRGWNPNYQFGAGPYGEYRAEREAALVSDKESPQTIPVARPAKAPTAEAIAGRSPVPAPATMGVRSGSRTDGNAPVRIVPDDMLPKTESGPYPGSTPALVRYAFEADHQPGTAAYSRNAGSSAQAAQACASYESTDAAQTAFLAAGGPQRDPRGMDPDGDGFVCGWDPAPFRKSQL
;
A
#
# COMPACT_ATOMS: atom_id res chain seq x y z
N MET A 1 60.27 13.89 2.08
CA MET A 1 59.79 13.92 3.48
C MET A 1 58.42 14.60 3.63
N ARG A 2 58.22 15.84 3.16
CA ARG A 2 56.93 16.57 3.30
C ARG A 2 55.75 16.00 2.49
N GLY A 3 56.00 15.47 1.28
CA GLY A 3 54.93 14.90 0.44
C GLY A 3 54.29 13.63 1.01
N TRP A 4 55.07 12.81 1.73
CA TRP A 4 54.56 11.59 2.37
C TRP A 4 53.64 11.89 3.55
N LEU A 5 53.96 12.92 4.34
CA LEU A 5 53.08 13.36 5.44
C LEU A 5 51.71 13.83 4.93
N VAL A 6 51.66 14.52 3.79
CA VAL A 6 50.39 14.96 3.19
C VAL A 6 49.55 13.77 2.72
N ILE A 7 50.17 12.77 2.11
CA ILE A 7 49.48 11.56 1.64
C ILE A 7 48.96 10.73 2.82
N SER A 8 49.73 10.59 3.90
CA SER A 8 49.27 9.90 5.11
C SER A 8 48.08 10.61 5.78
N VAL A 9 48.07 11.94 5.85
CA VAL A 9 46.95 12.70 6.42
C VAL A 9 45.68 12.58 5.55
N LEU A 10 45.82 12.60 4.23
CA LEU A 10 44.70 12.41 3.29
C LEU A 10 44.10 11.00 3.37
N ALA A 11 44.94 9.96 3.55
CA ALA A 11 44.47 8.58 3.68
C ALA A 11 43.75 8.30 5.02
N LEU A 12 44.08 9.02 6.11
CA LEU A 12 43.32 8.92 7.36
C LEU A 12 41.97 9.68 7.30
N ALA A 13 41.85 10.70 6.45
CA ALA A 13 40.61 11.49 6.30
C ALA A 13 39.51 10.76 5.51
N SER A 14 39.84 9.73 4.70
CA SER A 14 38.86 8.98 3.91
C SER A 14 38.09 7.91 4.70
N CYS A 15 38.48 7.59 5.95
CA CYS A 15 37.72 6.67 6.81
C CYS A 15 36.51 7.31 7.51
N GLY A 16 35.96 8.40 6.96
CA GLY A 16 34.91 9.19 7.60
C GLY A 16 33.86 9.76 6.64
N GLU A 17 33.76 9.26 5.41
CA GLU A 17 32.81 9.77 4.40
C GLU A 17 31.34 9.67 4.83
N HIS A 18 31.02 8.80 5.80
CA HIS A 18 29.69 8.73 6.43
C HIS A 18 29.43 9.85 7.47
N ARG A 19 30.42 10.68 7.79
CA ARG A 19 30.32 11.80 8.76
C ARG A 19 29.89 13.13 8.13
N GLY A 20 29.14 13.10 7.03
CA GLY A 20 28.18 14.17 6.73
C GLY A 20 28.71 15.44 6.04
N TRP A 21 29.71 15.35 5.15
CA TRP A 21 30.07 16.51 4.31
C TRP A 21 29.27 16.57 2.98
N ASN A 22 28.11 15.92 2.90
CA ASN A 22 27.16 16.18 1.81
C ASN A 22 26.05 17.09 2.36
N PRO A 23 25.95 18.35 1.92
CA PRO A 23 24.95 19.28 2.45
C PRO A 23 23.50 18.86 2.14
N ASN A 24 23.27 17.97 1.16
CA ASN A 24 21.96 17.37 0.89
C ASN A 24 21.66 16.13 1.76
N TYR A 25 22.66 15.58 2.43
CA TYR A 25 22.54 14.36 3.24
C TYR A 25 22.82 14.69 4.71
N GLN A 26 21.84 15.35 5.33
CA GLN A 26 21.90 15.75 6.73
C GLN A 26 20.95 14.89 7.56
N PHE A 27 21.45 14.35 8.67
CA PHE A 27 20.63 13.77 9.72
C PHE A 27 20.28 14.90 10.70
N GLY A 28 19.00 15.26 10.80
CA GLY A 28 18.58 16.34 11.70
C GLY A 28 19.04 16.10 13.15
N ALA A 29 19.22 17.15 13.95
CA ALA A 29 19.83 17.06 15.29
C ALA A 29 18.96 16.39 16.39
N GLY A 30 17.91 15.65 16.01
CA GLY A 30 17.00 14.99 16.96
C GLY A 30 17.31 13.49 17.14
N PRO A 31 16.66 12.82 18.12
CA PRO A 31 16.87 11.38 18.38
C PRO A 31 16.68 10.51 17.15
N TYR A 32 15.71 10.86 16.29
CA TYR A 32 15.48 10.15 15.03
C TYR A 32 16.62 10.33 14.02
N GLY A 33 17.29 11.49 14.02
CA GLY A 33 18.44 11.73 13.16
C GLY A 33 19.69 10.98 13.64
N GLU A 34 19.92 10.91 14.95
CA GLU A 34 20.98 10.06 15.54
C GLU A 34 20.79 8.59 15.15
N TYR A 35 19.57 8.07 15.31
CA TYR A 35 19.21 6.73 14.88
C TYR A 35 19.49 6.47 13.38
N ARG A 36 19.15 7.44 12.51
CA ARG A 36 19.43 7.32 11.07
C ARG A 36 20.93 7.28 10.79
N ALA A 37 21.71 8.15 11.44
CA ALA A 37 23.16 8.18 11.26
C ALA A 37 23.81 6.85 11.69
N GLU A 38 23.38 6.30 12.81
CA GLU A 38 23.90 5.03 13.34
C GLU A 38 23.51 3.83 12.47
N ARG A 39 22.28 3.79 11.95
CA ARG A 39 21.84 2.78 10.98
C ARG A 39 22.66 2.80 9.70
N GLU A 40 22.90 3.99 9.13
CA GLU A 40 23.70 4.13 7.90
C GLU A 40 25.16 3.70 8.13
N ALA A 41 25.74 4.07 9.28
CA ALA A 41 27.07 3.60 9.66
C ALA A 41 27.11 2.07 9.80
N ALA A 42 26.09 1.46 10.40
CA ALA A 42 26.02 0.02 10.60
C ALA A 42 25.90 -0.74 9.27
N LEU A 43 25.05 -0.25 8.34
CA LEU A 43 24.86 -0.83 7.00
C LEU A 43 26.14 -0.84 6.16
N VAL A 44 26.99 0.19 6.28
CA VAL A 44 28.23 0.27 5.49
C VAL A 44 29.42 -0.40 6.19
N SER A 45 29.39 -0.54 7.52
CA SER A 45 30.47 -1.16 8.29
C SER A 45 30.24 -2.62 8.68
N ASP A 46 29.19 -3.25 8.12
CA ASP A 46 28.78 -4.63 8.42
C ASP A 46 28.59 -4.89 9.92
N LYS A 47 28.11 -3.86 10.63
CA LYS A 47 27.80 -3.90 12.07
C LYS A 47 26.30 -4.10 12.29
N GLU A 48 25.94 -4.60 13.47
CA GLU A 48 24.56 -4.70 13.93
C GLU A 48 23.87 -3.32 13.85
N SER A 49 22.78 -3.24 13.08
CA SER A 49 22.01 -2.00 12.96
C SER A 49 21.08 -1.78 14.15
N PRO A 50 20.87 -0.53 14.61
CA PRO A 50 19.89 -0.23 15.64
C PRO A 50 18.48 -0.59 15.16
N GLN A 51 17.80 -1.42 15.96
CA GLN A 51 16.47 -1.95 15.63
C GLN A 51 15.33 -1.06 16.18
N THR A 52 15.61 -0.26 17.20
CA THR A 52 14.60 0.56 17.88
C THR A 52 14.62 1.98 17.33
N ILE A 53 13.56 2.34 16.61
CA ILE A 53 13.33 3.73 16.19
C ILE A 53 12.94 4.54 17.45
N PRO A 54 13.60 5.66 17.77
CA PRO A 54 13.27 6.52 18.90
C PRO A 54 12.06 7.41 18.59
N VAL A 55 10.95 6.78 18.21
CA VAL A 55 9.64 7.41 18.14
C VAL A 55 8.96 7.13 19.47
N ALA A 56 8.57 8.19 20.18
CA ALA A 56 7.69 8.04 21.32
C ALA A 56 6.43 7.32 20.85
N ARG A 57 6.15 6.13 21.42
CA ARG A 57 4.88 5.45 21.16
C ARG A 57 3.76 6.47 21.45
N PRO A 58 2.73 6.57 20.61
CA PRO A 58 1.60 7.41 20.95
C PRO A 58 1.15 7.03 22.36
N ALA A 59 0.92 8.02 23.23
CA ALA A 59 0.65 7.81 24.66
C ALA A 59 -0.61 6.95 24.95
N LYS A 60 -1.28 6.47 23.90
CA LYS A 60 -2.45 5.60 23.93
C LYS A 60 -2.27 4.33 23.09
N ALA A 61 -1.05 3.78 22.98
CA ALA A 61 -0.89 2.43 22.47
C ALA A 61 -1.51 1.44 23.48
N PRO A 62 -2.54 0.65 23.11
CA PRO A 62 -3.14 -0.31 24.03
C PRO A 62 -2.11 -1.39 24.42
N THR A 63 -2.10 -1.80 25.68
CA THR A 63 -1.27 -2.93 26.14
C THR A 63 -1.81 -4.25 25.60
N ALA A 64 -1.00 -5.30 25.61
CA ALA A 64 -1.44 -6.63 25.15
C ALA A 64 -2.70 -7.11 25.89
N GLU A 65 -2.81 -6.77 27.16
CA GLU A 65 -3.96 -7.08 28.03
C GLU A 65 -5.19 -6.23 27.67
N ALA A 66 -4.98 -4.98 27.26
CA ALA A 66 -6.07 -4.12 26.74
C ALA A 66 -6.60 -4.61 25.39
N ILE A 67 -5.76 -5.29 24.60
CA ILE A 67 -6.13 -5.91 23.32
C ILE A 67 -6.85 -7.25 23.53
N ALA A 68 -6.41 -8.04 24.52
CA ALA A 68 -6.88 -9.42 24.71
C ALA A 68 -8.37 -9.56 25.08
N GLY A 69 -9.05 -8.46 25.45
CA GLY A 69 -10.46 -8.48 25.81
C GLY A 69 -10.76 -9.40 27.02
N ARG A 70 -12.04 -9.65 27.29
CA ARG A 70 -12.46 -10.59 28.36
C ARG A 70 -12.27 -12.03 27.84
N SER A 71 -11.75 -12.92 28.70
CA SER A 71 -11.67 -14.35 28.41
C SER A 71 -12.64 -15.13 29.31
N PRO A 72 -13.52 -15.99 28.75
CA PRO A 72 -13.70 -16.22 27.31
C PRO A 72 -14.34 -15.01 26.63
N VAL A 73 -13.96 -14.78 25.36
CA VAL A 73 -14.59 -13.74 24.54
C VAL A 73 -16.06 -14.14 24.35
N PRO A 74 -17.04 -13.37 24.86
CA PRO A 74 -18.44 -13.69 24.68
C PRO A 74 -18.77 -13.65 23.18
N ALA A 75 -19.38 -14.71 22.66
CA ALA A 75 -19.84 -14.73 21.28
C ALA A 75 -20.82 -13.56 21.05
N PRO A 76 -20.64 -12.73 20.02
CA PRO A 76 -21.55 -11.63 19.75
C PRO A 76 -22.95 -12.16 19.41
N ALA A 77 -23.98 -11.40 19.77
CA ALA A 77 -25.40 -11.74 19.58
C ALA A 77 -25.82 -11.91 18.10
N THR A 78 -24.91 -11.71 17.15
CA THR A 78 -25.15 -11.81 15.70
C THR A 78 -25.03 -13.24 15.16
N MET A 79 -24.59 -14.22 15.96
CA MET A 79 -24.57 -15.65 15.57
C MET A 79 -25.98 -16.31 15.59
N GLY A 80 -27.03 -15.52 15.41
CA GLY A 80 -28.43 -15.94 15.50
C GLY A 80 -29.41 -15.09 14.68
N VAL A 81 -28.98 -14.50 13.57
CA VAL A 81 -29.91 -13.81 12.65
C VAL A 81 -30.67 -14.87 11.85
N ARG A 82 -31.84 -15.25 12.37
CA ARG A 82 -32.91 -15.88 11.59
C ARG A 82 -33.26 -14.96 10.41
N SER A 83 -33.36 -15.54 9.22
CA SER A 83 -33.94 -14.90 8.03
C SER A 83 -35.22 -14.15 8.38
N GLY A 84 -35.12 -12.83 8.47
CA GLY A 84 -36.24 -11.92 8.56
C GLY A 84 -36.21 -11.05 7.31
N SER A 85 -37.09 -11.38 6.37
CA SER A 85 -37.42 -10.55 5.21
C SER A 85 -37.63 -9.08 5.64
N ARG A 86 -36.83 -8.16 5.08
CA ARG A 86 -37.15 -6.74 5.02
C ARG A 86 -36.78 -6.16 3.68
N THR A 87 -37.83 -5.63 3.07
CA THR A 87 -37.97 -4.78 1.90
C THR A 87 -37.09 -3.52 1.93
N ASP A 88 -36.58 -3.19 0.74
CA ASP A 88 -36.28 -1.86 0.19
C ASP A 88 -35.31 -0.93 0.93
N GLY A 89 -34.10 -0.81 0.36
CA GLY A 89 -33.08 0.17 0.71
C GLY A 89 -31.66 -0.31 0.39
N ASN A 90 -31.37 -0.58 -0.88
CA ASN A 90 -30.16 -1.30 -1.30
C ASN A 90 -28.91 -0.38 -1.39
N ALA A 91 -28.43 0.11 -0.26
CA ALA A 91 -27.09 0.68 -0.13
C ALA A 91 -26.43 0.15 1.15
N PRO A 92 -25.31 -0.59 1.09
CA PRO A 92 -24.63 -1.05 2.29
C PRO A 92 -24.05 0.14 3.06
N VAL A 93 -24.34 0.19 4.37
CA VAL A 93 -23.71 1.13 5.30
C VAL A 93 -22.21 0.81 5.36
N ARG A 94 -21.35 1.78 5.02
CA ARG A 94 -19.90 1.68 5.20
C ARG A 94 -19.58 1.60 6.70
N ILE A 95 -19.08 0.45 7.15
CA ILE A 95 -18.75 0.19 8.57
C ILE A 95 -17.33 0.67 8.92
N VAL A 96 -16.48 0.91 7.91
CA VAL A 96 -15.09 1.30 8.09
C VAL A 96 -14.92 2.77 7.72
N PRO A 97 -14.45 3.64 8.64
CA PRO A 97 -14.11 5.01 8.30
C PRO A 97 -12.92 5.06 7.31
N ASP A 98 -12.89 6.06 6.42
CA ASP A 98 -11.88 6.20 5.34
C ASP A 98 -10.42 6.22 5.84
N ASP A 99 -10.20 6.54 7.12
CA ASP A 99 -8.87 6.57 7.74
C ASP A 99 -8.32 5.18 8.10
N MET A 100 -9.16 4.14 8.12
CA MET A 100 -8.80 2.75 8.38
C MET A 100 -8.62 1.93 7.10
N LEU A 101 -8.82 2.53 5.92
CA LEU A 101 -8.42 1.90 4.66
C LEU A 101 -6.88 1.81 4.60
N PRO A 102 -6.31 0.69 4.11
CA PRO A 102 -4.87 0.51 4.03
C PRO A 102 -4.23 1.58 3.14
N LYS A 103 -3.56 2.56 3.76
CA LYS A 103 -2.65 3.49 3.08
C LYS A 103 -1.34 2.77 2.85
N THR A 104 -1.14 2.31 1.63
CA THR A 104 0.03 1.54 1.25
C THR A 104 1.18 2.46 0.83
N GLU A 105 2.19 2.57 1.68
CA GLU A 105 3.45 3.20 1.32
C GLU A 105 4.46 2.13 0.90
N SER A 106 4.74 2.09 -0.41
CA SER A 106 5.89 1.43 -1.07
C SER A 106 6.07 -0.10 -0.92
N GLY A 107 5.94 -0.82 -2.05
CA GLY A 107 6.45 -2.17 -2.26
C GLY A 107 7.24 -2.26 -3.59
N PRO A 108 7.92 -3.38 -3.90
CA PRO A 108 8.92 -3.50 -4.98
C PRO A 108 8.44 -3.17 -6.42
N TYR A 109 7.13 -2.97 -6.60
CA TYR A 109 6.54 -2.28 -7.74
C TYR A 109 5.85 -1.00 -7.25
N PRO A 110 6.29 0.21 -7.65
CA PRO A 110 5.59 1.43 -7.32
C PRO A 110 4.30 1.53 -8.16
N GLY A 111 3.23 0.85 -7.73
CA GLY A 111 1.86 1.12 -8.20
C GLY A 111 0.95 -0.06 -8.54
N SER A 112 1.42 -1.32 -8.62
CA SER A 112 0.56 -2.44 -9.09
C SER A 112 -0.22 -3.12 -7.96
N THR A 113 0.41 -3.90 -7.09
CA THR A 113 -0.32 -4.61 -6.02
C THR A 113 -1.05 -3.68 -5.04
N PRO A 114 -0.46 -2.55 -4.57
CA PRO A 114 -1.14 -1.73 -3.58
C PRO A 114 -2.35 -0.95 -4.13
N ALA A 115 -2.30 -0.52 -5.39
CA ALA A 115 -3.43 0.13 -6.05
C ALA A 115 -4.56 -0.85 -6.34
N LEU A 116 -4.22 -2.08 -6.76
CA LEU A 116 -5.17 -3.16 -6.97
C LEU A 116 -5.84 -3.60 -5.67
N VAL A 117 -5.08 -3.75 -4.58
CA VAL A 117 -5.61 -4.02 -3.24
C VAL A 117 -6.57 -2.91 -2.82
N ARG A 118 -6.13 -1.65 -2.90
CA ARG A 118 -6.98 -0.51 -2.53
C ARG A 118 -8.28 -0.50 -3.33
N TYR A 119 -8.18 -0.64 -4.65
CA TYR A 119 -9.36 -0.65 -5.52
C TYR A 119 -10.28 -1.84 -5.25
N ALA A 120 -9.73 -3.03 -4.95
CA ALA A 120 -10.51 -4.21 -4.58
C ALA A 120 -11.37 -3.97 -3.33
N PHE A 121 -10.91 -3.15 -2.38
CA PHE A 121 -11.69 -2.79 -1.19
C PHE A 121 -12.60 -1.57 -1.40
N GLU A 122 -12.22 -0.62 -2.26
CA GLU A 122 -13.05 0.56 -2.59
C GLU A 122 -14.27 0.18 -3.43
N ALA A 123 -14.11 -0.74 -4.40
CA ALA A 123 -15.20 -1.29 -5.18
C ALA A 123 -15.94 -2.36 -4.37
N ASP A 124 -17.23 -2.13 -4.09
CA ASP A 124 -18.06 -2.98 -3.23
C ASP A 124 -18.98 -3.95 -4.02
N HIS A 125 -18.98 -3.87 -5.34
CA HIS A 125 -19.76 -4.72 -6.23
C HIS A 125 -18.96 -5.93 -6.77
N GLN A 126 -19.71 -6.86 -7.37
CA GLN A 126 -19.16 -8.06 -8.01
C GLN A 126 -18.82 -7.79 -9.48
N PRO A 127 -17.85 -8.51 -10.06
CA PRO A 127 -17.64 -8.52 -11.51
C PRO A 127 -18.93 -8.80 -12.28
N GLY A 128 -19.13 -8.08 -13.39
CA GLY A 128 -20.34 -8.05 -14.20
C GLY A 128 -21.46 -7.14 -13.67
N THR A 129 -21.28 -6.47 -12.53
CA THR A 129 -22.25 -5.50 -12.02
C THR A 129 -21.94 -4.11 -12.58
N ALA A 130 -22.77 -3.61 -13.49
CA ALA A 130 -22.60 -2.28 -14.07
C ALA A 130 -22.71 -1.19 -12.99
N ALA A 131 -21.57 -0.57 -12.66
CA ALA A 131 -21.43 0.51 -11.68
C ALA A 131 -21.18 1.88 -12.35
N TYR A 132 -20.64 1.87 -13.56
CA TYR A 132 -20.25 3.06 -14.32
C TYR A 132 -21.05 3.13 -15.62
N SER A 133 -21.68 4.29 -15.86
CA SER A 133 -22.42 4.50 -17.09
C SER A 133 -21.48 4.52 -18.29
N ARG A 134 -21.71 3.61 -19.24
CA ARG A 134 -21.00 3.53 -20.51
C ARG A 134 -21.99 3.73 -21.65
N ASN A 135 -21.58 4.49 -22.67
CA ASN A 135 -22.21 4.40 -23.97
C ASN A 135 -21.74 3.09 -24.60
N ALA A 136 -22.63 2.34 -25.27
CA ALA A 136 -22.38 0.99 -25.79
C ALA A 136 -20.95 0.80 -26.31
N GLY A 137 -20.09 0.23 -25.45
CA GLY A 137 -18.68 0.00 -25.76
C GLY A 137 -18.52 -1.22 -26.65
N SER A 138 -17.44 -1.25 -27.45
CA SER A 138 -17.14 -2.41 -28.29
C SER A 138 -16.38 -3.47 -27.49
N SER A 139 -16.99 -4.63 -27.26
CA SER A 139 -16.30 -5.78 -26.64
C SER A 139 -15.09 -6.25 -27.46
N ALA A 140 -15.15 -6.11 -28.79
CA ALA A 140 -14.03 -6.42 -29.67
C ALA A 140 -12.84 -5.47 -29.44
N GLN A 141 -13.11 -4.17 -29.22
CA GLN A 141 -12.06 -3.21 -28.89
C GLN A 141 -11.47 -3.49 -27.50
N ALA A 142 -12.32 -3.78 -26.51
CA ALA A 142 -11.88 -4.17 -25.17
C ALA A 142 -10.95 -5.39 -25.24
N ALA A 143 -11.32 -6.43 -25.99
CA ALA A 143 -10.51 -7.62 -26.17
C ALA A 143 -9.14 -7.33 -26.81
N GLN A 144 -9.09 -6.47 -27.83
CA GLN A 144 -7.82 -6.03 -28.44
C GLN A 144 -6.95 -5.26 -27.45
N ALA A 145 -7.56 -4.38 -26.66
CA ALA A 145 -6.85 -3.60 -25.65
C ALA A 145 -6.30 -4.51 -24.54
N CYS A 146 -7.08 -5.50 -24.10
CA CYS A 146 -6.66 -6.50 -23.12
C CYS A 146 -5.50 -7.37 -23.61
N ALA A 147 -5.47 -7.74 -24.90
CA ALA A 147 -4.39 -8.53 -25.49
C ALA A 147 -3.03 -7.81 -25.49
N SER A 148 -2.99 -6.50 -25.23
CA SER A 148 -1.74 -5.72 -25.14
C SER A 148 -1.01 -5.83 -23.80
N TYR A 149 -1.63 -6.45 -22.78
CA TYR A 149 -1.05 -6.60 -21.45
C TYR A 149 -0.65 -8.04 -21.17
N GLU A 150 0.42 -8.20 -20.39
CA GLU A 150 0.96 -9.51 -19.99
C GLU A 150 0.07 -10.25 -18.98
N SER A 151 -0.72 -9.52 -18.19
CA SER A 151 -1.59 -10.08 -17.16
C SER A 151 -2.83 -9.22 -16.92
N THR A 152 -3.83 -9.80 -16.26
CA THR A 152 -5.06 -9.11 -15.85
C THR A 152 -4.76 -8.01 -14.82
N ASP A 153 -3.85 -8.25 -13.88
CA ASP A 153 -3.36 -7.26 -12.91
C ASP A 153 -2.68 -6.07 -13.60
N ALA A 154 -1.86 -6.33 -14.63
CA ALA A 154 -1.21 -5.28 -15.41
C ALA A 154 -2.25 -4.43 -16.18
N ALA A 155 -3.27 -5.09 -16.75
CA ALA A 155 -4.36 -4.40 -17.44
C ALA A 155 -5.19 -3.53 -16.49
N GLN A 156 -5.58 -4.07 -15.33
CA GLN A 156 -6.33 -3.33 -14.31
C GLN A 156 -5.52 -2.15 -13.76
N THR A 157 -4.23 -2.34 -13.50
CA THR A 157 -3.35 -1.25 -13.03
C THR A 157 -3.28 -0.13 -14.07
N ALA A 158 -3.12 -0.47 -15.35
CA ALA A 158 -3.08 0.51 -16.43
C ALA A 158 -4.42 1.22 -16.65
N PHE A 159 -5.54 0.51 -16.48
CA PHE A 159 -6.88 1.09 -16.51
C PHE A 159 -7.08 2.13 -15.40
N LEU A 160 -6.72 1.79 -14.16
CA LEU A 160 -6.77 2.72 -13.03
C LEU A 160 -5.84 3.93 -13.25
N ALA A 161 -4.63 3.70 -13.76
CA ALA A 161 -3.68 4.76 -14.08
C ALA A 161 -4.18 5.71 -15.19
N ALA A 162 -5.01 5.22 -16.11
CA ALA A 162 -5.64 6.01 -17.17
C ALA A 162 -6.87 6.81 -16.69
N GLY A 163 -7.23 6.72 -15.40
CA GLY A 163 -8.37 7.40 -14.81
C GLY A 163 -9.65 6.57 -14.77
N GLY A 164 -9.55 5.26 -15.03
CA GLY A 164 -10.61 4.32 -14.73
C GLY A 164 -10.86 4.22 -13.23
N PRO A 165 -12.09 3.88 -12.80
CA PRO A 165 -13.25 3.54 -13.62
C PRO A 165 -14.09 4.74 -14.09
N GLN A 166 -13.85 5.95 -13.59
CA GLN A 166 -14.63 7.14 -13.97
C GLN A 166 -14.44 7.50 -15.45
N ARG A 167 -13.24 7.30 -15.99
CA ARG A 167 -12.93 7.49 -17.41
C ARG A 167 -12.40 6.20 -18.01
N ASP A 168 -12.92 5.83 -19.17
CA ASP A 168 -12.39 4.71 -19.94
C ASP A 168 -11.97 5.18 -21.34
N PRO A 169 -10.80 5.84 -21.47
CA PRO A 169 -10.35 6.39 -22.75
C PRO A 169 -9.95 5.31 -23.76
N ARG A 170 -9.74 4.06 -23.31
CA ARG A 170 -9.30 2.95 -24.16
C ARG A 170 -10.42 1.95 -24.48
N GLY A 171 -11.59 2.10 -23.86
CA GLY A 171 -12.72 1.20 -24.05
C GLY A 171 -12.45 -0.20 -23.48
N MET A 172 -11.77 -0.29 -22.33
CA MET A 172 -11.40 -1.56 -21.68
C MET A 172 -12.53 -2.15 -20.84
N ASP A 173 -13.49 -1.34 -20.42
CA ASP A 173 -14.61 -1.67 -19.52
C ASP A 173 -15.96 -1.39 -20.23
N PRO A 174 -16.34 -2.20 -21.23
CA PRO A 174 -17.54 -1.98 -22.03
C PRO A 174 -18.84 -2.27 -21.27
N ASP A 175 -18.79 -3.14 -20.26
CA ASP A 175 -19.88 -3.50 -19.35
C ASP A 175 -20.01 -2.54 -18.15
N GLY A 176 -18.99 -1.71 -17.91
CA GLY A 176 -19.07 -0.64 -16.92
C GLY A 176 -18.99 -1.14 -15.48
N ASP A 177 -18.44 -2.34 -15.26
CA ASP A 177 -18.25 -2.88 -13.92
C ASP A 177 -16.94 -2.40 -13.29
N GLY A 178 -16.06 -1.74 -14.05
CA GLY A 178 -14.79 -1.22 -13.57
C GLY A 178 -13.74 -2.29 -13.29
N PHE A 179 -13.94 -3.52 -13.75
CA PHE A 179 -13.01 -4.65 -13.64
C PHE A 179 -12.63 -5.14 -15.05
N VAL A 180 -11.47 -4.72 -15.54
CA VAL A 180 -11.10 -4.95 -16.95
C VAL A 180 -10.42 -6.29 -17.17
N CYS A 181 -10.56 -6.81 -18.38
CA CYS A 181 -9.81 -7.97 -18.86
C CYS A 181 -9.96 -9.23 -17.99
N GLY A 182 -11.08 -9.36 -17.27
CA GLY A 182 -11.35 -10.49 -16.38
C GLY A 182 -10.61 -10.43 -15.04
N TRP A 183 -10.15 -9.25 -14.62
CA TRP A 183 -9.55 -9.06 -13.31
C TRP A 183 -10.56 -9.35 -12.19
N ASP A 184 -10.17 -10.20 -11.22
CA ASP A 184 -11.01 -10.59 -10.09
C ASP A 184 -10.49 -9.94 -8.79
N PRO A 185 -11.30 -9.11 -8.10
CA PRO A 185 -10.91 -8.51 -6.82
C PRO A 185 -10.94 -9.50 -5.64
N ALA A 186 -11.57 -10.67 -5.76
CA ALA A 186 -11.79 -11.59 -4.65
C ALA A 186 -10.51 -12.07 -3.94
N PRO A 187 -9.40 -12.40 -4.62
CA PRO A 187 -8.15 -12.79 -3.96
C PRO A 187 -7.59 -11.68 -3.06
N PHE A 188 -7.73 -10.42 -3.48
CA PHE A 188 -7.24 -9.24 -2.74
C PHE A 188 -8.11 -8.91 -1.52
N ARG A 189 -9.40 -9.26 -1.56
CA ARG A 189 -10.33 -9.07 -0.44
C ARG A 189 -10.16 -10.13 0.67
N LYS A 190 -9.64 -11.32 0.34
CA LYS A 190 -9.49 -12.44 1.28
C LYS A 190 -8.26 -12.34 2.18
N SER A 191 -7.22 -11.59 1.79
CA SER A 191 -5.91 -11.61 2.46
C SER A 191 -5.83 -10.87 3.81
N GLN A 192 -6.95 -10.64 4.50
CA GLN A 192 -7.01 -9.92 5.78
C GLN A 192 -7.95 -10.55 6.83
N LEU A 193 -8.52 -11.74 6.57
CA LEU A 193 -9.19 -12.57 7.59
C LEU A 193 -8.20 -13.60 8.14
#